data_AF-A0A846PVM7-F1
#
_entry.id   AF-A0A846PVM7-F1
#
_cell.length_a   1.000
_cell.length_b   1.000
_cell.length_c   1.000
_cell.angle_alpha   90.00
_cell.angle_beta   90.00
_cell.angle_gamma   90.00
#
_symmetry.space_group_name_H-M   'P 1'
#
loop_
_entity.id
_entity.type
_entity.pdbx_description
1 polymer ?
#
loop_
_entity_poly.entity_id
_entity_poly.type
_entity_poly.pdbx_seq_one_letter_code
_entity_poly.pdbx_strand_id
1 'polypeptide(L)'
;ENIILHGPVDPSELAGYAKNWDVALIPYQYNELCRHLNPIKIFEYLYLGLPIVATGCEDTQNYPYTFYAKDKDDFIPLIQK
;
A
#
# COMPACT_ATOMS: atom_id res chain seq x y z
N GLU A 1 4.99 -10.41 18.43
CA GLU A 1 5.78 -9.31 17.85
C GLU A 1 5.86 -9.52 16.34
N ASN A 2 5.12 -8.75 15.55
CA ASN A 2 4.99 -8.89 14.09
C ASN A 2 4.97 -7.54 13.36
N ILE A 3 5.34 -6.47 14.06
CA ILE A 3 5.40 -5.10 13.55
C ILE A 3 6.78 -4.56 13.90
N ILE A 4 7.51 -4.08 12.89
CA ILE A 4 8.83 -3.46 13.04
C ILE A 4 8.69 -1.99 12.62
N LEU A 5 9.02 -1.07 13.53
CA LEU A 5 8.98 0.38 13.27
C LEU A 5 10.42 0.87 13.06
N HIS A 6 10.76 1.22 11.82
CA HIS A 6 12.12 1.65 11.45
C HIS A 6 12.42 3.12 11.75
N GLY A 7 11.40 3.93 12.04
CA GLY A 7 11.53 5.39 12.08
C GLY A 7 11.67 5.98 10.66
N PRO A 8 12.10 7.25 10.53
CA PRO A 8 12.39 7.84 9.23
C PRO A 8 13.52 7.09 8.51
N VAL A 9 13.30 6.75 7.24
CA VAL A 9 14.28 6.10 6.36
C VAL A 9 14.56 7.03 5.19
N ASP A 10 15.83 7.18 4.82
CA ASP A 10 16.20 7.97 3.65
C ASP A 10 15.61 7.32 2.37
N PRO A 11 15.01 8.09 1.45
CA PRO A 11 14.45 7.54 0.22
C PRO A 11 15.44 6.69 -0.60
N SER A 12 16.74 6.99 -0.55
CA SER A 12 17.78 6.22 -1.24
C SER A 12 17.98 4.80 -0.68
N GLU A 13 17.61 4.56 0.57
CA GLU A 13 17.75 3.25 1.23
C GLU A 13 16.48 2.39 1.08
N LEU A 14 15.37 2.98 0.68
CA LEU A 14 14.05 2.33 0.65
C LEU A 14 14.02 1.02 -0.14
N ALA A 15 14.74 0.95 -1.26
CA ALA A 15 14.84 -0.26 -2.07
C ALA A 15 15.44 -1.45 -1.29
N GLY A 16 16.39 -1.19 -0.39
CA GLY A 16 16.99 -2.22 0.47
C GLY A 16 15.98 -2.82 1.46
N TYR A 17 15.10 -1.99 2.02
CA TYR A 17 14.01 -2.43 2.89
C TYR A 17 12.94 -3.19 2.10
N ALA A 18 12.50 -2.63 0.98
CA ALA A 18 11.42 -3.14 0.16
C ALA A 18 11.74 -4.45 -0.56
N LYS A 19 13.03 -4.78 -0.75
CA LYS A 19 13.48 -6.00 -1.45
C LYS A 19 12.84 -7.30 -0.94
N ASN A 20 12.49 -7.35 0.34
CA ASN A 20 11.94 -8.55 0.98
C ASN A 20 10.44 -8.41 1.29
N TRP A 21 9.77 -7.38 0.76
CA TRP A 21 8.33 -7.21 0.95
C TRP A 21 7.57 -8.04 -0.09
N ASP A 22 6.59 -8.81 0.38
CA ASP A 22 5.67 -9.52 -0.51
C ASP A 22 4.59 -8.57 -1.09
N VAL A 23 4.20 -7.53 -0.34
CA VAL A 23 3.13 -6.59 -0.69
C VAL A 23 3.33 -5.23 0.00
N ALA A 24 2.95 -4.15 -0.69
CA ALA A 24 2.91 -2.80 -0.13
C ALA A 24 1.48 -2.39 0.22
N LEU A 25 1.31 -1.64 1.30
CA LEU A 25 -0.02 -1.29 1.83
C LEU A 25 -0.28 0.22 1.77
N ILE A 26 -1.51 0.59 1.39
CA ILE A 26 -2.09 1.94 1.57
C ILE A 26 -3.43 1.78 2.31
N PRO A 27 -3.43 1.46 3.62
CA PRO A 27 -4.62 1.03 4.34
C PRO A 27 -5.35 2.21 4.99
N TYR A 28 -5.84 3.18 4.21
CA TYR A 28 -6.61 4.29 4.78
C TYR A 28 -7.93 3.81 5.37
N GLN A 29 -8.30 4.39 6.52
CA GLN A 29 -9.62 4.22 7.10
C GLN A 29 -10.66 4.89 6.18
N TYR A 30 -11.70 4.14 5.81
CA TYR A 30 -12.74 4.66 4.92
C TYR A 30 -13.48 5.84 5.56
N ASN A 31 -13.45 6.99 4.88
CA ASN A 31 -14.21 8.19 5.22
C ASN A 31 -14.36 9.08 3.97
N GLU A 32 -15.13 10.16 4.09
CA GLU A 32 -15.40 11.07 2.97
C GLU A 32 -14.15 11.75 2.41
N LEU A 33 -13.18 12.07 3.27
CA LEU A 33 -11.91 12.68 2.85
C LEU A 33 -11.08 11.68 2.03
N CYS A 34 -10.89 10.47 2.54
CA CYS A 34 -10.07 9.44 1.89
C CYS A 34 -10.57 9.08 0.50
N ARG A 35 -11.88 9.13 0.23
CA ARG A 35 -12.46 8.90 -1.10
C ARG A 35 -11.91 9.83 -2.19
N HIS A 36 -11.45 11.03 -1.82
CA HIS A 36 -10.96 12.04 -2.76
C HIS A 36 -9.45 12.24 -2.69
N LEU A 37 -8.72 11.40 -1.93
CA LEU A 37 -7.26 11.46 -1.86
C LEU A 37 -6.63 10.70 -3.03
N ASN A 38 -5.49 11.22 -3.48
CA ASN A 38 -4.60 10.53 -4.41
C ASN A 38 -3.26 10.26 -3.69
N PRO A 39 -3.02 9.03 -3.18
CA PRO A 39 -1.84 8.74 -2.39
C PRO A 39 -0.58 8.66 -3.25
N ILE A 40 0.35 9.60 -3.03
CA ILE A 40 1.62 9.64 -3.77
C ILE A 40 2.52 8.41 -3.53
N LYS A 41 2.31 7.67 -2.43
CA LYS A 41 3.07 6.43 -2.14
C LYS A 41 2.84 5.32 -3.15
N ILE A 42 1.76 5.38 -3.91
CA ILE A 42 1.54 4.43 -5.01
C ILE A 42 2.70 4.44 -6.00
N PHE A 43 3.23 5.62 -6.35
CA PHE A 43 4.30 5.75 -7.34
C PHE A 43 5.62 5.16 -6.86
N GLU A 44 5.92 5.26 -5.57
CA GLU A 44 7.12 4.65 -4.98
C GLU A 44 7.02 3.12 -4.99
N TYR A 45 5.86 2.57 -4.60
CA TYR A 45 5.65 1.13 -4.63
C TYR A 45 5.67 0.56 -6.06
N LEU A 46 5.11 1.29 -7.03
CA LEU A 46 5.20 0.95 -8.45
C LEU A 46 6.64 0.98 -8.96
N TYR A 47 7.41 2.00 -8.58
CA TYR A 47 8.83 2.08 -8.93
C TYR A 47 9.63 0.90 -8.35
N LEU A 48 9.26 0.44 -7.16
CA LEU A 48 9.85 -0.73 -6.50
C LEU A 48 9.32 -2.07 -7.04
N GLY A 49 8.36 -2.07 -7.97
CA GLY A 49 7.78 -3.27 -8.57
C GLY A 49 6.94 -4.10 -7.60
N LEU A 50 6.39 -3.48 -6.55
CA LEU A 50 5.60 -4.18 -5.54
C LEU A 50 4.11 -4.25 -5.92
N PRO A 51 3.42 -5.37 -5.67
CA PRO A 51 1.96 -5.36 -5.65
C PRO A 51 1.46 -4.49 -4.49
N ILE A 52 0.37 -3.77 -4.72
CA ILE A 52 -0.14 -2.74 -3.81
C ILE A 52 -1.56 -3.12 -3.40
N VAL A 53 -1.83 -3.18 -2.09
CA VAL A 53 -3.19 -3.33 -1.55
C VAL A 53 -3.60 -2.03 -0.87
N ALA A 54 -4.70 -1.44 -1.31
CA ALA A 54 -5.18 -0.14 -0.85
C ALA A 54 -6.63 -0.20 -0.35
N THR A 55 -6.95 0.65 0.62
CA THR A 55 -8.31 0.89 1.11
C THR A 55 -8.60 2.38 1.17
N GLY A 56 -9.87 2.78 1.19
CA GLY A 56 -10.30 4.16 1.39
C GLY A 56 -10.20 5.08 0.16
N CYS A 57 -9.21 4.90 -0.71
CA CYS A 57 -9.03 5.64 -1.97
C CYS A 57 -9.38 4.74 -3.17
N GLU A 58 -10.64 4.72 -3.58
CA GLU A 58 -11.12 3.80 -4.63
C GLU A 58 -10.40 3.96 -5.97
N ASP A 59 -10.01 5.20 -6.32
CA ASP A 59 -9.30 5.49 -7.57
C ASP A 59 -7.90 4.86 -7.66
N THR A 60 -7.35 4.35 -6.55
CA THR A 60 -6.06 3.64 -6.57
C THR A 60 -6.09 2.38 -7.43
N GLN A 61 -7.26 1.76 -7.61
CA GLN A 61 -7.41 0.58 -8.47
C GLN A 61 -7.12 0.87 -9.97
N ASN A 62 -7.09 2.15 -10.36
CA ASN A 62 -6.80 2.54 -11.75
C ASN A 62 -5.30 2.50 -12.08
N TYR A 63 -4.44 2.26 -11.09
CA TYR A 63 -3.00 2.11 -11.29
C TYR A 63 -2.63 0.63 -11.46
N PRO A 64 -1.57 0.32 -12.23
CA PRO A 64 -1.12 -1.06 -12.43
C PRO A 64 -0.74 -1.71 -11.09
N TYR A 65 -0.78 -3.04 -11.01
CA TYR A 65 -0.40 -3.82 -9.82
C TYR A 65 -1.10 -3.41 -8.50
N THR A 66 -2.21 -2.67 -8.58
CA THR A 66 -2.93 -2.18 -7.41
C THR A 66 -4.26 -2.87 -7.25
N PHE A 67 -4.53 -3.35 -6.03
CA PHE A 67 -5.74 -4.07 -5.65
C PHE A 67 -6.46 -3.28 -4.57
N TYR A 68 -7.71 -2.93 -4.84
CA TYR A 68 -8.53 -2.19 -3.89
C TYR A 68 -9.40 -3.14 -3.06
N ALA A 69 -9.36 -2.95 -1.74
CA ALA A 69 -10.25 -3.63 -0.80
C ALA A 69 -11.24 -2.62 -0.20
N LYS A 70 -12.52 -3.01 -0.15
CA LYS A 70 -13.59 -2.14 0.38
C LYS A 70 -13.63 -2.18 1.91
N ASP A 71 -13.33 -3.33 2.48
CA ASP A 71 -13.35 -3.59 3.91
C ASP A 71 -12.32 -4.66 4.29
N LYS A 72 -12.39 -5.09 5.54
CA LYS A 72 -11.48 -6.10 6.10
C LYS A 72 -11.63 -7.46 5.41
N ASP A 73 -12.84 -7.87 5.05
CA ASP A 73 -13.10 -9.20 4.52
C ASP A 73 -12.58 -9.30 3.07
N ASP A 74 -12.65 -8.19 2.32
CA ASP A 74 -12.00 -8.05 1.02
C ASP A 74 -10.47 -7.92 1.12
N PHE A 75 -9.95 -7.32 2.19
CA PHE A 75 -8.52 -7.01 2.34
C PHE A 75 -7.68 -8.25 2.64
N ILE A 76 -8.16 -9.11 3.55
CA ILE A 76 -7.38 -10.25 4.05
C ILE A 76 -6.93 -11.20 2.93
N PRO A 77 -7.79 -11.62 1.98
CA PRO A 77 -7.37 -12.50 0.88
C PRO A 77 -6.30 -11.89 -0.03
N LEU A 78 -6.21 -10.56 -0.12
CA LEU A 78 -5.27 -9.86 -1.01
C LEU A 78 -3.84 -9.77 -0.45
N ILE A 79 -3.66 -9.98 0.86
CA ILE A 79 -2.35 -9.93 1.54
C ILE A 79 -1.90 -11.30 2.06
N GLN A 80 -2.71 -12.34 1.84
CA GLN A 80 -2.38 -13.71 2.18
C GLN A 80 -1.56 -14.36 1.07
N LYS A 81 -0.58 -15.16 1.47
CA LYS A 81 0.28 -15.93 0.58
C LYS A 81 -0.29 -17.34 0.39
#